data_AF-A0A6B9YSF6-F1
#
_entry.id   AF-A0A6B9YSF6-F1
#
_cell.length_a   1.000
_cell.length_b   1.000
_cell.length_c   1.000
_cell.angle_alpha   90.00
_cell.angle_beta   90.00
_cell.angle_gamma   90.00
#
_symmetry.space_group_name_H-M   'P 1'
#
loop_
_entity.id
_entity.type
_entity.pdbx_description
1 polymer ?
#
loop_
_entity_poly.entity_id
_entity_poly.type
_entity_poly.pdbx_seq_one_letter_code
_entity_poly.pdbx_strand_id
1 'polypeptide(L)'
;MATDQVTPRRTHPQPYPKPALYEAIANLNRDLGLLIADFDRLREFRFKRRDIDAFIAKTEHLRSRVNGELLEHQLARELKDEHHFWLLDKKFEDRYEDPNDVLIGAKRRLEEMASEERHALQEANRIRERRQREEQELQEIIGASAASEPSPSDTPMDLDN
;
A
#
# COMPACT_ATOMS: atom_id res chain seq x y z
N MET A 1 -25.77 30.79 -19.18
CA MET A 1 -25.67 30.16 -17.85
C MET A 1 -24.21 30.17 -17.45
N ALA A 2 -23.84 30.89 -16.39
CA ALA A 2 -22.46 30.98 -15.94
C ALA A 2 -22.08 29.69 -15.21
N THR A 3 -21.06 28.99 -15.70
CA THR A 3 -20.47 27.87 -14.97
C THR A 3 -19.68 28.45 -13.81
N ASP A 4 -20.25 28.36 -12.61
CA ASP A 4 -19.54 28.61 -11.36
C ASP A 4 -18.28 27.72 -11.35
N GLN A 5 -17.13 28.34 -11.59
CA GLN A 5 -15.84 27.70 -11.38
C GLN A 5 -15.67 27.47 -9.88
N VAL A 6 -16.13 26.31 -9.41
CA VAL A 6 -15.81 25.79 -8.08
C VAL A 6 -14.33 25.42 -8.10
N THR A 7 -13.45 26.43 -8.03
CA THR A 7 -12.07 26.20 -7.62
C THR A 7 -12.10 26.05 -6.11
N PRO A 8 -11.84 24.87 -5.55
CA PRO A 8 -11.82 24.71 -4.11
C PRO A 8 -10.69 25.59 -3.57
N ARG A 9 -11.03 26.51 -2.66
CA ARG A 9 -10.04 27.36 -1.99
C ARG A 9 -9.00 26.46 -1.32
N ARG A 10 -7.74 26.55 -1.75
CA ARG A 10 -6.61 25.99 -1.01
C ARG A 10 -6.67 26.52 0.43
N THR A 11 -6.75 25.62 1.40
CA THR A 11 -6.95 25.95 2.82
C THR A 11 -5.76 26.67 3.45
N HIS A 12 -4.59 26.62 2.79
CA HIS A 12 -3.43 27.44 3.14
C HIS A 12 -2.74 27.99 1.89
N PRO A 13 -2.40 29.29 1.83
CA PRO A 13 -1.54 29.80 0.78
C PRO A 13 -0.20 29.08 0.87
N GLN A 14 0.21 28.44 -0.23
CA GLN A 14 1.56 27.94 -0.38
C GLN A 14 2.52 29.12 -0.18
N PRO A 15 3.56 28.99 0.66
CA PRO A 15 4.40 30.13 1.03
C PRO A 15 5.12 30.75 -0.18
N TYR A 16 5.33 29.98 -1.26
CA TYR A 16 5.93 30.46 -2.50
C TYR A 16 5.27 29.80 -3.73
N PRO A 17 5.10 30.54 -4.85
CA PRO A 17 4.67 29.96 -6.12
C PRO A 17 5.68 28.90 -6.62
N LYS A 18 5.18 27.74 -7.11
CA LYS A 18 6.04 26.67 -7.66
C LYS A 18 7.03 27.18 -8.74
N PRO A 19 6.61 28.01 -9.73
CA PRO A 19 7.53 28.50 -10.75
C PRO A 19 8.71 29.30 -10.17
N ALA A 20 8.44 30.16 -9.18
CA ALA A 20 9.47 30.96 -8.54
C ALA A 20 10.49 30.11 -7.78
N LEU A 21 10.04 29.00 -7.17
CA LEU A 21 10.93 28.04 -6.52
C LEU A 21 11.87 27.35 -7.52
N TYR A 22 11.32 26.87 -8.64
CA TYR A 22 12.12 26.24 -9.70
C TYR A 22 13.11 27.22 -10.32
N GLU A 23 12.69 28.46 -10.56
CA GLU A 23 13.54 29.51 -11.08
C GLU A 23 14.70 29.84 -10.13
N ALA A 24 14.42 30.00 -8.82
CA ALA A 24 15.44 30.25 -7.82
C ALA A 24 16.52 29.15 -7.80
N ILE A 25 16.11 27.90 -7.97
CA ILE A 25 17.03 26.76 -7.90
C ILE A 25 17.76 26.56 -9.23
N ALA A 26 17.12 26.84 -10.36
CA ALA A 26 17.80 26.91 -11.64
C ALA A 26 18.91 27.99 -11.62
N ASN A 27 18.62 29.16 -11.06
CA ASN A 27 19.59 30.23 -10.89
C ASN A 27 20.73 29.83 -9.95
N LEU A 28 20.43 29.24 -8.79
CA LEU A 28 21.45 28.73 -7.87
C LEU A 28 22.37 27.69 -8.54
N ASN A 29 21.80 26.73 -9.27
CA ASN A 29 22.57 25.71 -9.97
C ASN A 29 23.49 26.33 -11.04
N ARG A 30 22.99 27.33 -11.77
CA ARG A 30 23.77 28.08 -12.75
C ARG A 30 24.93 28.83 -12.07
N ASP A 31 24.66 29.54 -11.00
CA ASP A 31 25.66 30.36 -10.30
C ASP A 31 26.75 29.49 -9.66
N LEU A 32 26.39 28.35 -9.06
CA LEU A 32 27.37 27.38 -8.57
C LEU A 32 28.19 26.76 -9.71
N GLY A 33 27.58 26.53 -10.87
CA GLY A 33 28.29 26.08 -12.08
C GLY A 33 29.31 27.11 -12.58
N LEU A 34 28.95 28.40 -12.57
CA LEU A 34 29.88 29.48 -12.90
C LEU A 34 31.05 29.55 -11.90
N LEU A 35 30.76 29.42 -10.61
CA LEU A 35 31.79 29.40 -9.57
C LEU A 35 32.81 28.27 -9.80
N ILE A 36 32.33 27.06 -10.11
CA ILE A 36 33.19 25.91 -10.44
C ILE A 36 34.05 26.22 -11.66
N ALA A 37 33.47 26.77 -12.72
CA ALA A 37 34.20 27.12 -13.94
C ALA A 37 35.29 28.17 -13.66
N ASP A 38 35.03 29.15 -12.80
CA ASP A 38 36.03 30.14 -12.41
C ASP A 38 37.16 29.51 -11.58
N PHE A 39 36.84 28.58 -10.66
CA PHE A 39 37.86 27.82 -9.94
C PHE A 39 38.70 26.94 -10.87
N ASP A 40 38.10 26.32 -11.88
CA ASP A 40 38.84 25.55 -12.89
C ASP A 40 39.80 26.45 -13.68
N ARG A 41 39.39 27.66 -14.06
CA ARG A 41 40.30 28.65 -14.68
C ARG A 41 41.43 29.05 -13.73
N LEU A 42 41.16 29.21 -12.44
CA LEU A 42 42.20 29.50 -11.44
C LEU A 42 43.25 28.39 -11.34
N ARG A 43 42.97 27.15 -11.76
CA ARG A 43 43.98 26.07 -11.81
C ARG A 43 45.11 26.39 -12.79
N GLU A 44 44.86 27.26 -13.77
CA GLU A 44 45.86 27.72 -14.74
C GLU A 44 46.85 28.73 -14.11
N PHE A 45 46.46 29.43 -13.04
CA PHE A 45 47.22 30.54 -12.44
C PHE A 45 48.16 30.14 -11.29
N ARG A 46 48.75 28.93 -11.31
CA ARG A 46 49.69 28.42 -10.29
C ARG A 46 49.17 28.39 -8.85
N PHE A 47 47.87 28.56 -8.63
CA PHE A 47 47.26 28.29 -7.33
C PHE A 47 47.44 26.82 -6.94
N LYS A 48 47.40 26.54 -5.64
CA LYS A 48 47.50 25.17 -5.12
C LYS A 48 46.30 24.36 -5.60
N ARG A 49 46.54 23.41 -6.51
CA ARG A 49 45.49 22.52 -7.06
C ARG A 49 44.65 21.86 -5.98
N ARG A 50 45.28 21.39 -4.89
CA ARG A 50 44.59 20.75 -3.76
C ARG A 50 43.47 21.63 -3.19
N ASP A 51 43.72 22.93 -3.01
CA ASP A 51 42.76 23.84 -2.39
C ASP A 51 41.61 24.14 -3.36
N ILE A 52 41.92 24.28 -4.65
CA ILE A 52 40.92 24.45 -5.71
C ILE A 52 40.02 23.21 -5.81
N ASP A 53 40.62 22.02 -5.87
CA ASP A 53 39.88 20.76 -6.01
C ASP A 53 38.96 20.53 -4.80
N ALA A 54 39.43 20.88 -3.60
CA ALA A 54 38.62 20.84 -2.39
C ALA A 54 37.44 21.83 -2.45
N PHE A 55 37.64 23.02 -3.03
CA PHE A 55 36.58 24.02 -3.21
C PHE A 55 35.53 23.57 -4.23
N ILE A 56 35.96 23.04 -5.37
CA ILE A 56 35.08 22.48 -6.40
C ILE A 56 34.23 21.36 -5.80
N ALA A 57 34.87 20.41 -5.09
CA ALA A 57 34.17 19.30 -4.44
C ALA A 57 33.12 19.77 -3.42
N LYS A 58 33.45 20.78 -2.60
CA LYS A 58 32.49 21.37 -1.65
C LYS A 58 31.32 22.07 -2.36
N THR A 59 31.59 22.75 -3.47
CA THR A 59 30.58 23.46 -4.26
C THR A 59 29.62 22.47 -4.92
N GLU A 60 30.14 21.40 -5.53
CA GLU A 60 29.33 20.31 -6.08
C GLU A 60 28.51 19.59 -4.99
N HIS A 61 29.09 19.35 -3.82
CA HIS A 61 28.37 18.77 -2.69
C HIS A 61 27.21 19.67 -2.24
N LEU A 62 27.41 20.98 -2.14
CA LEU A 62 26.35 21.94 -1.83
C LEU A 62 25.25 21.91 -2.91
N ARG A 63 25.64 21.91 -4.19
CA ARG A 63 24.69 21.83 -5.32
C ARG A 63 23.82 20.58 -5.22
N SER A 64 24.44 19.43 -4.99
CA SER A 64 23.75 18.15 -4.81
C SER A 64 22.77 18.19 -3.63
N ARG A 65 23.23 18.72 -2.48
CA ARG A 65 22.41 18.79 -1.26
C ARG A 65 21.17 19.66 -1.45
N VAL A 66 21.31 20.87 -2.00
CA VAL A 66 20.15 21.77 -2.20
C VAL A 66 19.16 21.17 -3.20
N ASN A 67 19.64 20.52 -4.25
CA ASN A 67 18.76 19.82 -5.19
C ASN A 67 18.01 18.65 -4.53
N GLY A 68 18.67 17.89 -3.66
CA GLY A 68 18.02 16.84 -2.87
C GLY A 68 16.90 17.39 -1.97
N GLU A 69 17.21 18.42 -1.18
CA GLU A 69 16.24 19.07 -0.29
C GLU A 69 15.04 19.64 -1.08
N LEU A 70 15.27 20.22 -2.25
CA LEU A 70 14.20 20.65 -3.15
C LEU A 70 13.28 19.49 -3.54
N LEU A 71 13.86 18.41 -4.06
CA LEU A 71 13.09 17.28 -4.59
C LEU A 71 12.19 16.67 -3.51
N GLU A 72 12.71 16.53 -2.29
CA GLU A 72 11.95 16.06 -1.14
C GLU A 72 10.77 16.98 -0.80
N HIS A 73 11.03 18.29 -0.69
CA HIS A 73 9.97 19.26 -0.39
C HIS A 73 8.94 19.37 -1.51
N GLN A 74 9.37 19.26 -2.76
CA GLN A 74 8.49 19.37 -3.91
C GLN A 74 7.64 18.11 -4.07
N LEU A 75 8.19 16.92 -3.83
CA LEU A 75 7.44 15.67 -3.86
C LEU A 75 6.22 15.72 -2.93
N ALA A 76 6.40 16.19 -1.70
CA ALA A 76 5.30 16.35 -0.76
C ALA A 76 4.21 17.33 -1.24
N ARG A 77 4.58 18.33 -2.05
CA ARG A 77 3.64 19.28 -2.65
C ARG A 77 2.93 18.67 -3.86
N GLU A 78 3.64 17.93 -4.70
CA GLU A 78 3.05 17.24 -5.85
C GLU A 78 2.06 16.18 -5.40
N LEU A 79 2.38 15.37 -4.39
CA LEU A 79 1.45 14.36 -3.85
C LEU A 79 0.14 14.99 -3.33
N LYS A 80 0.21 16.20 -2.76
CA LYS A 80 -0.99 16.92 -2.31
C LYS A 80 -1.83 17.43 -3.48
N ASP A 81 -1.18 17.98 -4.50
CA ASP A 81 -1.87 18.46 -5.70
C ASP A 81 -2.45 17.29 -6.50
N GLU A 82 -1.72 16.18 -6.62
CA GLU A 82 -2.18 14.92 -7.22
C GLU A 82 -3.44 14.41 -6.52
N HIS A 83 -3.41 14.28 -5.19
CA HIS A 83 -4.58 13.86 -4.43
C HIS A 83 -5.77 14.82 -4.62
N HIS A 84 -5.51 16.13 -4.68
CA HIS A 84 -6.54 17.12 -4.94
C HIS A 84 -7.19 16.95 -6.32
N PHE A 85 -6.38 16.80 -7.37
CA PHE A 85 -6.89 16.60 -8.72
C PHE A 85 -7.57 15.25 -8.89
N TRP A 86 -7.07 14.20 -8.24
CA TRP A 86 -7.73 12.90 -8.18
C TRP A 86 -9.13 13.00 -7.57
N LEU A 87 -9.32 13.77 -6.49
CA LEU A 87 -10.65 14.00 -5.91
C LEU A 87 -11.59 14.78 -6.84
N LEU A 88 -11.05 15.72 -7.63
CA LEU A 88 -11.83 16.46 -8.61
C LEU A 88 -12.24 15.58 -9.78
N ASP A 89 -11.32 14.74 -10.25
CA ASP A 89 -11.55 13.79 -11.32
C ASP A 89 -12.61 12.77 -10.91
N LYS A 90 -12.48 12.18 -9.72
CA LYS A 90 -13.51 11.29 -9.17
C LYS A 90 -14.89 11.94 -9.09
N LYS A 91 -14.98 13.19 -8.61
CA LYS A 91 -16.26 13.93 -8.57
C LYS A 91 -16.83 14.21 -9.96
N PHE A 92 -15.96 14.35 -10.95
CA PHE A 92 -16.36 14.50 -12.33
C PHE A 92 -16.90 13.16 -12.84
N GLU A 93 -16.16 12.06 -12.66
CA GLU A 93 -16.62 10.70 -12.99
C GLU A 93 -17.97 10.37 -12.34
N ASP A 94 -18.11 10.57 -11.02
CA ASP A 94 -19.36 10.36 -10.27
C ASP A 94 -20.54 11.18 -10.83
N ARG A 95 -20.28 12.34 -11.44
CA ARG A 95 -21.31 13.20 -12.03
C ARG A 95 -21.77 12.71 -13.41
N TYR A 96 -20.89 12.06 -14.15
CA TYR A 96 -21.16 11.57 -15.50
C TYR A 96 -21.33 10.05 -15.57
N GLU A 97 -21.31 9.38 -14.42
CA GLU A 97 -21.63 7.96 -14.30
C GLU A 97 -23.05 7.72 -14.81
N ASP A 98 -23.19 6.84 -15.81
CA ASP A 98 -24.50 6.49 -16.36
C ASP A 98 -25.30 5.78 -15.25
N PRO A 99 -26.54 6.21 -14.94
CA PRO A 99 -27.40 5.52 -14.00
C PRO A 99 -27.52 4.01 -14.26
N ASN A 100 -27.39 3.58 -15.52
CA ASN A 100 -27.41 2.18 -15.89
C ASN A 100 -26.16 1.41 -15.44
N ASP A 101 -24.99 2.05 -15.43
CA ASP A 101 -23.74 1.44 -14.98
C ASP A 101 -23.76 1.17 -13.46
N VAL A 102 -24.37 2.09 -12.69
CA VAL A 102 -24.60 1.91 -11.25
C VAL A 102 -25.52 0.70 -10.99
N LEU A 103 -26.57 0.53 -11.80
CA LEU A 103 -27.50 -0.60 -11.68
C LEU A 103 -26.85 -1.94 -12.07
N ILE A 104 -26.03 -1.94 -13.12
CA ILE A 104 -25.26 -3.13 -13.53
C ILE A 104 -24.26 -3.51 -12.43
N GLY A 105 -23.55 -2.55 -11.85
CA GLY A 105 -22.64 -2.76 -10.73
C GLY A 105 -23.34 -3.30 -9.48
N ALA A 106 -24.49 -2.73 -9.11
CA ALA A 106 -25.30 -3.20 -7.99
C ALA A 106 -25.79 -4.64 -8.18
N LYS A 107 -26.23 -4.99 -9.39
CA LYS A 107 -26.66 -6.35 -9.74
C LYS A 107 -25.50 -7.35 -9.65
N ARG A 108 -24.32 -6.98 -10.17
CA ARG A 108 -23.13 -7.82 -10.12
C ARG A 108 -22.69 -8.12 -8.67
N ARG A 109 -22.76 -7.11 -7.79
CA ARG A 109 -22.45 -7.26 -6.36
C ARG A 109 -23.44 -8.17 -5.63
N LEU A 110 -24.72 -8.11 -5.99
CA LEU A 110 -25.74 -9.03 -5.45
C LEU A 110 -25.50 -10.47 -5.91
N GLU A 111 -25.11 -10.67 -7.17
CA GLU A 111 -24.75 -11.99 -7.71
C GLU A 111 -23.50 -12.58 -7.04
N GLU A 112 -22.49 -11.74 -6.76
CA GLU A 112 -21.29 -12.14 -6.01
C GLU A 112 -21.63 -12.56 -4.57
N MET A 113 -22.39 -11.77 -3.83
CA MET A 113 -22.82 -12.12 -2.47
C MET A 113 -23.64 -13.42 -2.44
N ALA A 114 -24.55 -13.60 -3.40
CA ALA A 114 -25.34 -14.84 -3.51
C ALA A 114 -24.47 -16.06 -3.85
N SER A 115 -23.41 -15.87 -4.64
CA SER A 115 -22.42 -16.91 -4.94
C SER A 115 -21.61 -17.29 -3.70
N GLU A 116 -21.11 -16.30 -2.96
CA GLU A 116 -20.37 -16.50 -1.71
C GLU A 116 -21.21 -17.22 -0.65
N GLU A 117 -22.47 -16.82 -0.49
CA GLU A 117 -23.39 -17.47 0.45
C GLU A 117 -23.65 -18.94 0.08
N ARG A 118 -23.85 -19.23 -1.21
CA ARG A 118 -24.00 -20.60 -1.70
C ARG A 118 -22.74 -21.44 -1.46
N HIS A 119 -21.56 -20.87 -1.66
CA HIS A 119 -20.30 -21.55 -1.41
C HIS A 119 -20.14 -21.86 0.10
N ALA A 120 -20.41 -20.88 0.96
CA ALA A 120 -20.37 -21.05 2.41
C ALA A 120 -21.36 -22.12 2.91
N LEU A 121 -22.57 -22.16 2.36
CA LEU A 121 -23.56 -23.19 2.68
C LEU A 121 -23.10 -24.59 2.23
N GLN A 122 -22.49 -24.71 1.05
CA GLN A 122 -21.94 -25.98 0.58
C GLN A 122 -20.78 -26.48 1.47
N GLU A 123 -19.88 -25.59 1.88
CA GLU A 123 -18.81 -25.94 2.80
C GLU A 123 -19.34 -26.35 4.18
N ALA A 124 -20.31 -25.61 4.72
CA ALA A 124 -20.95 -25.95 6.00
C ALA A 124 -21.61 -27.34 5.96
N ASN A 125 -22.27 -27.69 4.86
CA ASN A 125 -22.87 -29.01 4.68
C ASN A 125 -21.82 -30.12 4.58
N ARG A 126 -20.72 -29.91 3.83
CA ARG A 126 -19.60 -30.87 3.77
C ARG A 126 -18.98 -31.12 5.15
N ILE A 127 -18.82 -30.07 5.96
CA ILE A 127 -18.29 -30.19 7.32
C ILE A 127 -19.26 -30.99 8.21
N ARG A 128 -20.56 -30.75 8.11
CA ARG A 128 -21.58 -31.51 8.85
C ARG A 128 -21.58 -32.99 8.49
N GLU A 129 -21.56 -33.31 7.20
CA GLU A 129 -21.51 -34.70 6.72
C GLU A 129 -20.25 -35.42 7.20
N ARG A 130 -19.10 -34.75 7.18
CA ARG A 130 -17.85 -35.31 7.70
C ARG A 130 -17.94 -35.62 9.19
N ARG A 131 -18.45 -34.67 10.00
CA ARG A 131 -18.64 -34.89 11.44
C ARG A 131 -19.58 -36.05 11.73
N GLN A 132 -20.66 -36.20 10.97
CA GLN A 132 -21.60 -37.31 11.13
C GLN A 132 -20.95 -38.66 10.81
N ARG A 133 -20.10 -38.74 9.78
CA ARG A 133 -19.34 -39.96 9.50
C ARG A 133 -18.32 -40.28 10.59
N GLU A 134 -17.59 -39.27 11.06
CA GLU A 134 -16.64 -39.43 12.17
C GLU A 134 -17.36 -39.88 13.46
N GLU A 135 -18.56 -39.35 13.76
CA GLU A 135 -19.39 -39.79 14.88
C GLU A 135 -19.91 -41.22 14.71
N GLN A 136 -20.31 -41.62 13.50
CA GLN A 136 -20.74 -42.99 13.19
C GLN A 136 -19.59 -43.99 13.32
N GLU A 137 -18.41 -43.67 12.77
CA GLU A 137 -17.21 -44.50 12.90
C GLU A 137 -16.79 -44.66 14.36
N LEU A 138 -16.85 -43.59 15.16
CA LEU A 138 -16.57 -43.66 16.60
C LEU A 138 -17.59 -44.53 17.35
N GLN A 139 -18.87 -44.44 17.01
CA GLN A 139 -19.91 -45.30 17.60
C GLN A 139 -19.71 -46.78 17.25
N GLU A 140 -19.31 -47.08 16.01
CA GLU A 140 -18.99 -48.45 15.58
C GLU A 140 -17.76 -49.02 16.30
N ILE A 141 -16.71 -48.21 16.48
CA ILE A 141 -15.51 -48.62 17.23
C ILE A 141 -15.84 -48.89 18.70
N ILE A 142 -16.63 -48.02 19.35
CA ILE A 142 -17.05 -48.20 20.75
C ILE A 142 -17.94 -49.45 20.88
N GLY A 143 -18.88 -49.67 19.95
CA GLY A 143 -19.73 -50.86 19.92
C GLY A 143 -18.95 -52.16 19.68
N ALA A 144 -17.94 -52.14 18.81
CA ALA A 144 -17.07 -53.29 18.55
C ALA A 144 -16.15 -53.60 19.75
N SER A 145 -15.69 -52.57 20.46
CA SER A 145 -14.88 -52.75 21.68
C SER A 145 -15.71 -53.31 22.84
N ALA A 146 -17.00 -52.95 22.96
CA ALA A 146 -17.91 -53.51 23.96
C ALA A 146 -18.32 -54.97 23.69
N ALA A 147 -18.30 -55.41 22.43
CA ALA A 147 -18.55 -56.81 22.06
C ALA A 147 -17.33 -57.73 22.24
N SER A 148 -16.14 -57.17 22.54
CA SER A 148 -14.88 -57.90 22.71
C SER A 148 -14.44 -58.04 24.18
N GLU A 149 -15.30 -57.74 25.15
CA GLU A 149 -15.02 -58.06 26.56
C GLU A 149 -15.20 -59.58 26.79
N PRO A 150 -14.16 -60.34 27.17
CA PRO A 150 -14.31 -61.74 27.51
C PRO A 150 -15.05 -61.90 28.85
N SER A 151 -16.08 -62.75 28.87
CA SER A 151 -16.78 -63.19 30.08
C SER A 151 -15.79 -63.60 31.17
N PRO A 152 -15.84 -63.01 32.38
CA PRO A 152 -15.03 -63.45 33.51
C PRO A 152 -15.77 -64.60 34.20
N SER A 153 -15.60 -65.82 33.69
CA SER A 153 -15.91 -67.03 34.45
C SER A 153 -14.93 -68.12 34.07
N ASP A 154 -13.76 -68.08 34.71
CA ASP A 154 -13.08 -69.27 35.23
C ASP A 154 -11.80 -68.82 35.93
N THR A 155 -11.89 -68.65 37.25
CA THR A 155 -10.72 -68.68 38.12
C THR A 155 -11.11 -69.45 39.37
N PRO A 156 -10.41 -70.56 39.69
CA PRO A 156 -10.81 -71.50 40.73
C PRO A 156 -10.53 -70.90 42.11
N MET A 157 -11.52 -70.97 43.01
CA MET A 157 -11.28 -70.76 44.44
C MET A 157 -10.92 -72.10 45.07
N ASP A 158 -9.63 -72.29 45.31
CA ASP A 158 -9.13 -73.11 46.42
C ASP A 158 -9.58 -72.47 47.73
N LEU A 159 -10.40 -73.18 48.50
CA LEU A 159 -10.54 -72.97 49.93
C LEU A 159 -10.70 -74.33 50.63
N ASP A 160 -9.59 -74.74 51.23
CA ASP A 160 -9.41 -75.55 52.44
C ASP A 160 -10.61 -76.28 53.06
N ASN A 161 -10.49 -77.61 53.09
CA ASN A 161 -10.57 -78.41 54.33
C ASN A 161 -9.89 -79.77 54.16
#